data_AF-A0A1B6JMP5-F1
#
_entry.id   AF-A0A1B6JMP5-F1
#
_cell.length_a   1.000
_cell.length_b   1.000
_cell.length_c   1.000
_cell.angle_alpha   90.00
_cell.angle_beta   90.00
_cell.angle_gamma   90.00
#
_symmetry.space_group_name_H-M   'P 1'
#
loop_
_entity.id
_entity.type
_entity.pdbx_description
1 polymer ?
#
loop_
_entity_poly.entity_id
_entity_poly.type
_entity_poly.pdbx_seq_one_letter_code
_entity_poly.pdbx_strand_id
1 'polypeptide(L)'
;MAANYPTLLCFTAVLMSIWTTSFAHYHESYMRNADDDFSSRTNWMSYISGDVKLSEMAVPGTHLSATYTWNTDVTTTQVLSFKQQLNYGVRFFDIRVKHKDSTFQLHSGHVFLNLYFSEHFLNSVDLFLKSNPSETVLVLLKKE
;
A
#
# COMPACT_ATOMS: atom_id res chain seq x y z
N MET A 1 -51.53 -25.69 20.07
CA MET A 1 -50.23 -25.86 19.37
C MET A 1 -49.82 -24.49 18.84
N ALA A 2 -49.09 -23.72 19.64
CA ALA A 2 -48.53 -22.44 19.21
C ALA A 2 -47.11 -22.71 18.72
N ALA A 3 -46.84 -22.43 17.44
CA ALA A 3 -45.53 -22.65 16.86
C ALA A 3 -44.52 -21.65 17.44
N ASN A 4 -43.33 -22.14 17.78
CA ASN A 4 -42.21 -21.32 18.26
C ASN A 4 -41.57 -20.58 17.07
N TYR A 5 -42.11 -19.42 16.73
CA TYR A 5 -41.61 -18.54 15.67
C TYR A 5 -40.27 -17.81 15.92
N PRO A 6 -39.77 -17.56 17.15
CA PRO A 6 -38.62 -16.66 17.32
C PRO A 6 -37.28 -17.28 16.93
N THR A 7 -37.11 -18.59 17.09
CA THR A 7 -35.87 -19.29 16.69
C THR A 7 -35.73 -19.40 15.17
N LEU A 8 -36.83 -19.66 14.45
CA LEU A 8 -36.82 -19.71 12.99
C LEU A 8 -36.48 -18.35 12.37
N LEU A 9 -36.98 -17.25 12.96
CA LEU A 9 -36.71 -15.88 12.53
C LEU A 9 -35.22 -15.52 12.67
N CYS A 10 -34.59 -15.89 13.79
CA CYS A 10 -33.16 -15.68 14.02
C CYS A 10 -32.28 -16.45 13.01
N PHE A 11 -32.62 -17.71 12.72
CA PHE A 11 -31.87 -18.49 11.72
C PHE A 11 -31.99 -17.90 10.31
N THR A 12 -33.18 -17.39 9.92
CA THR A 12 -33.36 -16.74 8.62
C THR A 12 -32.61 -15.40 8.50
N ALA A 13 -32.53 -14.61 9.56
CA ALA A 13 -31.80 -13.34 9.56
C ALA A 13 -30.28 -13.54 9.44
N VAL A 14 -29.73 -14.54 10.16
CA VAL A 14 -28.32 -14.93 10.02
C VAL A 14 -28.05 -15.44 8.61
N LEU A 15 -28.91 -16.28 8.05
CA LEU A 15 -28.77 -16.75 6.67
C LEU A 15 -28.79 -15.59 5.67
N MET A 16 -29.73 -14.64 5.75
CA MET A 16 -29.78 -13.47 4.84
C MET A 16 -28.52 -12.58 4.93
N SER A 17 -27.90 -12.48 6.11
CA SER A 17 -26.65 -11.71 6.28
C SER A 17 -25.41 -12.39 5.70
N ILE A 18 -25.47 -13.68 5.34
CA ILE A 18 -24.35 -14.43 4.75
C ILE A 18 -24.35 -14.32 3.21
N TRP A 19 -25.42 -13.79 2.59
CA TRP A 19 -25.58 -13.71 1.13
C TRP A 19 -25.42 -12.32 0.52
N THR A 20 -25.11 -11.29 1.32
CA THR A 20 -24.78 -9.98 0.76
C THR A 20 -23.31 -9.95 0.39
N THR A 21 -22.97 -10.35 -0.83
CA THR A 21 -21.67 -10.08 -1.42
C THR A 21 -21.50 -8.56 -1.56
N SER A 22 -20.58 -7.97 -0.80
CA SER A 22 -20.21 -6.58 -0.99
C SER A 22 -19.21 -6.50 -2.13
N PHE A 23 -19.60 -5.89 -3.24
CA PHE A 23 -18.68 -5.60 -4.33
C PHE A 23 -17.86 -4.36 -3.96
N ALA A 24 -16.56 -4.42 -4.17
CA ALA A 24 -15.73 -3.22 -4.10
C ALA A 24 -16.26 -2.18 -5.10
N HIS A 25 -16.33 -0.92 -4.69
CA HIS A 25 -16.73 0.15 -5.61
C HIS A 25 -15.71 0.26 -6.74
N TYR A 26 -16.20 0.16 -7.99
CA TYR A 26 -15.42 0.30 -9.21
C TYR A 26 -15.42 1.76 -9.63
N HIS A 27 -14.27 2.40 -9.53
CA HIS A 27 -14.04 3.74 -10.05
C HIS A 27 -12.62 3.80 -10.62
N GLU A 28 -12.46 4.32 -11.84
CA GLU A 28 -11.20 4.31 -12.60
C GLU A 28 -10.06 5.09 -11.91
N SER A 29 -10.41 5.95 -10.95
CA SER A 29 -9.41 6.66 -10.13
C SER A 29 -8.73 5.79 -9.08
N TYR A 30 -9.25 4.60 -8.78
CA TYR A 30 -8.60 3.65 -7.86
C TYR A 30 -7.73 2.69 -8.65
N MET A 31 -6.43 2.67 -8.33
CA MET A 31 -5.52 1.67 -8.86
C MET A 31 -5.80 0.31 -8.20
N ARG A 32 -6.27 -0.65 -9.00
CA ARG A 32 -6.64 -2.00 -8.55
C ARG A 32 -5.70 -3.07 -9.12
N ASN A 33 -5.12 -2.83 -10.29
CA ASN A 33 -4.13 -3.72 -10.88
C ASN A 33 -2.83 -2.98 -11.16
N ALA A 34 -1.71 -3.70 -11.10
CA ALA A 34 -0.39 -3.15 -11.40
C ALA A 34 -0.21 -2.79 -12.89
N ASP A 35 -1.03 -3.40 -13.76
CA ASP A 35 -0.99 -3.24 -15.21
C ASP A 35 -1.96 -2.16 -15.72
N ASP A 36 -2.74 -1.54 -14.82
CA ASP A 36 -3.61 -0.42 -15.18
C ASP A 36 -2.72 0.78 -15.60
N ASP A 37 -3.07 1.45 -16.71
CA ASP A 37 -2.29 2.57 -17.21
C ASP A 37 -2.37 3.79 -16.27
N PHE A 38 -1.27 4.52 -16.15
CA PHE A 38 -1.22 5.73 -15.35
C PHE A 38 -0.31 6.80 -15.92
N SER A 39 -0.71 8.06 -15.72
CA SER A 39 0.15 9.21 -16.02
C SER A 39 1.34 9.25 -15.06
N SER A 40 2.54 9.15 -15.61
CA SER A 40 3.78 9.25 -14.84
C SER A 40 3.93 10.64 -14.19
N ARG A 41 4.31 10.67 -12.91
CA ARG A 41 4.52 11.86 -12.07
C ARG A 41 5.89 11.78 -11.38
N THR A 42 6.95 11.53 -12.15
CA THR A 42 8.30 11.28 -11.59
C THR A 42 9.00 12.51 -11.04
N ASN A 43 8.58 13.72 -11.39
CA ASN A 43 9.30 14.96 -11.09
C ASN A 43 8.40 16.08 -10.53
N TRP A 44 7.29 15.75 -9.87
CA TRP A 44 6.32 16.76 -9.46
C TRP A 44 6.87 17.74 -8.41
N MET A 45 7.87 17.34 -7.62
CA MET A 45 8.50 18.26 -6.66
C MET A 45 9.37 19.31 -7.34
N SER A 46 9.80 19.09 -8.59
CA SER A 46 10.57 20.08 -9.37
C SER A 46 9.81 21.39 -9.65
N TYR A 47 8.48 21.37 -9.55
CA TYR A 47 7.62 22.55 -9.73
C TYR A 47 7.43 23.36 -8.43
N ILE A 48 8.03 22.92 -7.33
CA ILE A 48 7.91 23.55 -6.00
C ILE A 48 9.24 24.23 -5.69
N SER A 49 9.17 25.42 -5.10
CA SER A 49 10.37 26.15 -4.72
C SER A 49 11.15 25.38 -3.63
N GLY A 50 12.48 25.33 -3.77
CA GLY A 50 13.34 24.52 -2.90
C GLY A 50 13.46 25.01 -1.45
N ASP A 51 12.89 26.18 -1.14
CA ASP A 51 12.82 26.77 0.21
C ASP A 51 11.51 26.42 0.96
N VAL A 52 10.52 25.81 0.29
CA VAL A 52 9.29 25.33 0.92
C VAL A 52 9.64 24.18 1.89
N LYS A 53 9.12 24.23 3.11
CA LYS A 53 9.38 23.18 4.10
C LYS A 53 8.56 21.94 3.78
N LEU A 54 9.12 20.75 4.04
CA LEU A 54 8.39 19.49 3.91
C LEU A 54 7.09 19.44 4.72
N SER A 55 7.06 20.12 5.87
CA SER A 55 5.87 20.23 6.73
C SER A 55 4.75 21.09 6.13
N GLU A 56 5.04 21.86 5.10
CA GLU A 56 4.08 22.73 4.39
C GLU A 56 3.58 22.08 3.10
N MET A 57 4.07 20.90 2.76
CA MET A 57 3.73 20.16 1.53
C MET A 57 2.67 19.08 1.78
N ALA A 58 1.73 18.97 0.84
CA ALA A 58 0.91 17.77 0.72
C ALA A 58 1.71 16.70 -0.04
N VAL A 59 2.25 15.72 0.70
CA VAL A 59 3.08 14.65 0.13
C VAL A 59 2.27 13.35 0.05
N PRO A 60 2.03 12.81 -1.16
CA PRO A 60 1.37 11.51 -1.32
C PRO A 60 2.19 10.38 -0.70
N GLY A 61 1.53 9.54 0.09
CA GLY A 61 2.15 8.41 0.77
C GLY A 61 1.34 7.13 0.70
N THR A 62 2.01 5.99 0.86
CA THR A 62 1.39 4.67 0.91
C THR A 62 1.56 4.03 2.29
N HIS A 63 0.48 3.41 2.77
CA HIS A 63 0.47 2.58 3.97
C HIS A 63 0.91 1.15 3.60
N LEU A 64 1.72 0.50 4.45
CA LEU A 64 2.24 -0.85 4.21
C LEU A 64 2.74 -1.06 2.77
N SER A 65 3.66 -0.17 2.37
CA SER A 65 4.05 0.07 0.98
C SER A 65 4.57 -1.16 0.23
N ALA A 66 5.05 -2.18 0.96
CA ALA A 66 5.73 -3.36 0.42
C ALA A 66 4.78 -4.52 0.07
N THR A 67 3.48 -4.39 0.30
CA THR A 67 2.53 -5.52 0.26
C THR A 67 2.11 -5.98 -1.14
N TYR A 68 2.67 -5.38 -2.19
CA TYR A 68 2.34 -5.65 -3.61
C TYR A 68 2.78 -7.01 -4.13
N THR A 69 3.61 -7.76 -3.39
CA THR A 69 4.00 -9.13 -3.72
C THR A 69 2.99 -10.18 -3.24
N TRP A 70 2.01 -9.79 -2.41
CA TRP A 70 0.97 -10.66 -1.88
C TRP A 70 -0.37 -10.37 -2.52
N ASN A 71 -1.18 -11.41 -2.68
CA ASN A 71 -2.55 -11.32 -3.18
C ASN A 71 -3.53 -11.97 -2.19
N THR A 72 -3.60 -11.42 -0.97
CA THR A 72 -4.61 -11.86 0.01
C THR A 72 -5.28 -10.65 0.64
N ASP A 73 -6.59 -10.74 0.83
CA ASP A 73 -7.43 -9.63 1.32
C ASP A 73 -7.03 -9.13 2.73
N VAL A 74 -6.30 -9.93 3.49
CA VAL A 74 -5.94 -9.62 4.89
C VAL A 74 -4.64 -8.82 4.99
N THR A 75 -3.73 -8.95 4.02
CA THR A 75 -2.39 -8.34 4.10
C THR A 75 -2.08 -7.33 3.00
N THR A 76 -2.77 -7.40 1.86
CA THR A 76 -2.47 -6.56 0.70
C THR A 76 -3.09 -5.18 0.85
N THR A 77 -2.27 -4.14 0.81
CA THR A 77 -2.71 -2.72 0.80
C THR A 77 -2.28 -1.98 -0.45
N GLN A 78 -1.30 -2.51 -1.17
CA GLN A 78 -0.76 -1.94 -2.40
C GLN A 78 -0.75 -3.00 -3.50
N VAL A 79 -0.96 -2.57 -4.74
CA VAL A 79 -0.79 -3.40 -5.94
C VAL A 79 0.42 -2.96 -6.77
N LEU A 80 0.88 -1.72 -6.58
CA LEU A 80 2.01 -1.16 -7.29
C LEU A 80 3.33 -1.54 -6.61
N SER A 81 4.33 -1.97 -7.38
CA SER A 81 5.71 -2.12 -6.91
C SER A 81 6.31 -0.79 -6.44
N PHE A 82 7.43 -0.82 -5.71
CA PHE A 82 8.11 0.43 -5.29
C PHE A 82 8.43 1.36 -6.47
N LYS A 83 8.93 0.81 -7.58
CA LYS A 83 9.20 1.57 -8.80
C LYS A 83 7.93 2.20 -9.37
N GLN A 84 6.82 1.46 -9.41
CA GLN A 84 5.54 1.98 -9.89
C GLN A 84 4.98 3.05 -8.95
N GLN A 85 5.04 2.87 -7.63
CA GLN A 85 4.64 3.87 -6.64
C GLN A 85 5.43 5.18 -6.82
N LEU A 86 6.76 5.09 -6.96
CA LEU A 86 7.63 6.24 -7.23
C LEU A 86 7.25 6.93 -8.55
N ASN A 87 7.04 6.17 -9.62
CA ASN A 87 6.63 6.70 -10.91
C ASN A 87 5.23 7.32 -10.88
N TYR A 88 4.34 6.83 -10.02
CA TYR A 88 3.00 7.36 -9.82
C TYR A 88 2.99 8.66 -8.97
N GLY A 89 4.11 9.00 -8.35
CA GLY A 89 4.29 10.25 -7.59
C GLY A 89 4.32 10.07 -6.07
N VAL A 90 4.29 8.83 -5.55
CA VAL A 90 4.43 8.55 -4.11
C VAL A 90 5.82 8.98 -3.65
N ARG A 91 5.88 9.73 -2.54
CA ARG A 91 7.13 10.18 -1.92
C ARG A 91 7.20 9.89 -0.42
N PHE A 92 6.15 9.34 0.18
CA PHE A 92 6.18 8.85 1.55
C PHE A 92 5.87 7.35 1.60
N PHE A 93 6.75 6.56 2.21
CA PHE A 93 6.62 5.11 2.29
C PHE A 93 6.57 4.65 3.75
N ASP A 94 5.48 4.01 4.17
CA ASP A 94 5.43 3.18 5.38
C ASP A 94 6.14 1.84 5.10
N ILE A 95 7.33 1.68 5.67
CA ILE A 95 8.19 0.50 5.50
C ILE A 95 8.37 -0.19 6.84
N ARG A 96 7.98 -1.47 6.87
CA ARG A 96 7.95 -2.26 8.09
C ARG A 96 8.88 -3.44 7.98
N VAL A 97 9.79 -3.56 8.95
CA VAL A 97 10.93 -4.46 8.87
C VAL A 97 11.03 -5.39 10.07
N LYS A 98 11.54 -6.60 9.81
CA LYS A 98 12.09 -7.49 10.84
C LYS A 98 13.55 -7.79 10.53
N HIS A 99 14.38 -7.74 11.57
CA HIS A 99 15.77 -8.13 11.47
C HIS A 99 15.89 -9.66 11.55
N LYS A 100 16.51 -10.27 10.55
CA LYS A 100 16.79 -11.71 10.51
C LYS A 100 18.09 -11.96 9.73
N ASP A 101 18.99 -12.77 10.29
CA ASP A 101 20.24 -13.20 9.64
C ASP A 101 21.06 -12.03 9.05
N SER A 102 21.21 -10.95 9.82
CA SER A 102 21.91 -9.72 9.41
C SER A 102 21.27 -8.93 8.26
N THR A 103 20.00 -9.22 7.94
CA THR A 103 19.22 -8.52 6.92
C THR A 103 17.93 -7.94 7.51
N PHE A 104 17.38 -6.92 6.85
CA PHE A 104 16.04 -6.40 7.15
C PHE A 104 15.05 -6.90 6.12
N GLN A 105 14.21 -7.85 6.54
CA GLN A 105 13.10 -8.38 5.76
C GLN A 105 11.89 -7.46 5.86
N LEU A 106 11.13 -7.28 4.79
CA LEU A 106 9.89 -6.52 4.80
C LEU A 106 8.72 -7.40 5.25
N HIS A 107 7.90 -6.89 6.16
CA HIS A 107 6.81 -7.66 6.79
C HIS A 107 5.49 -6.87 6.83
N SER A 108 4.39 -7.61 6.92
CA SER A 108 3.08 -7.14 7.35
C SER A 108 2.60 -8.03 8.50
N GLY A 109 2.64 -7.53 9.74
CA GLY A 109 2.45 -8.37 10.93
C GLY A 109 3.41 -9.56 10.97
N HIS A 110 2.87 -10.79 10.95
CA HIS A 110 3.67 -12.03 10.97
C HIS A 110 4.09 -12.51 9.57
N VAL A 111 3.68 -11.83 8.51
CA VAL A 111 3.89 -12.26 7.12
C VAL A 111 5.15 -11.64 6.55
N PHE A 112 6.12 -12.48 6.19
CA PHE A 112 7.28 -12.08 5.41
C PHE A 112 6.88 -11.84 3.96
N LEU A 113 7.15 -10.65 3.42
CA LEU A 113 6.71 -10.22 2.09
C LEU A 113 7.67 -10.61 0.96
N ASN A 114 8.54 -11.61 1.16
CA ASN A 114 9.58 -12.05 0.20
C ASN A 114 10.35 -10.88 -0.44
N LEU A 115 10.56 -9.83 0.36
CA LEU A 115 11.24 -8.61 -0.02
C LEU A 115 12.14 -8.19 1.14
N TYR A 116 13.19 -7.47 0.77
CA TYR A 116 14.25 -6.99 1.65
C TYR A 116 14.38 -5.48 1.53
N PHE A 117 14.65 -4.83 2.65
CA PHE A 117 14.77 -3.38 2.74
C PHE A 117 15.89 -2.84 1.84
N SER A 118 17.07 -3.47 1.85
CA SER A 118 18.21 -3.00 1.05
C SER A 118 18.01 -3.30 -0.45
N GLU A 119 17.83 -4.57 -0.80
CA GLU A 119 17.82 -5.04 -2.20
C GLU A 119 16.66 -4.49 -3.02
N HIS A 120 15.46 -4.38 -2.42
CA HIS A 120 14.27 -4.01 -3.18
C HIS A 120 13.86 -2.56 -2.92
N PHE A 121 13.77 -2.14 -1.67
CA PHE A 121 13.30 -0.79 -1.36
C PHE A 121 14.38 0.28 -1.59
N LEU A 122 15.52 0.21 -0.88
CA LEU A 122 16.58 1.22 -1.00
C LEU A 122 17.15 1.29 -2.42
N ASN A 123 17.35 0.15 -3.09
CA ASN A 123 17.79 0.13 -4.49
C ASN A 123 16.79 0.83 -5.43
N SER A 124 15.48 0.62 -5.25
CA SER A 124 14.46 1.31 -6.05
C SER A 124 14.49 2.83 -5.83
N VAL A 125 14.64 3.25 -4.57
CA VAL A 125 14.74 4.68 -4.21
C VAL A 125 16.03 5.30 -4.76
N ASP A 126 17.17 4.63 -4.63
CA ASP A 126 18.47 5.10 -5.14
C ASP A 126 18.43 5.31 -6.66
N LEU A 127 17.96 4.32 -7.42
CA LEU A 127 17.83 4.41 -8.88
C LEU A 127 16.88 5.54 -9.29
N PHE A 128 15.79 5.72 -8.55
CA PHE A 128 14.80 6.76 -8.81
C PHE A 128 15.38 8.16 -8.57
N LEU A 129 16.02 8.39 -7.41
CA LEU A 129 16.59 9.69 -7.05
C LEU A 129 17.77 10.08 -7.94
N LYS A 130 18.58 9.10 -8.38
CA LYS A 130 19.62 9.32 -9.41
C LYS A 130 19.04 9.87 -10.72
N SER A 131 17.84 9.42 -11.09
CA SER A 131 17.17 9.83 -12.32
C SER A 131 16.31 11.09 -12.15
N ASN A 132 15.93 11.44 -10.92
CA ASN A 132 15.04 12.56 -10.58
C ASN A 132 15.62 13.35 -9.39
N PRO A 133 16.73 14.09 -9.58
CA PRO A 133 17.48 14.72 -8.48
C PRO A 133 16.72 15.88 -7.78
N SER A 134 15.59 16.32 -8.33
CA SER A 134 14.70 17.32 -7.69
C SER A 134 13.81 16.74 -6.60
N GLU A 135 13.71 15.41 -6.52
CA GLU A 135 12.77 14.74 -5.64
C GLU A 135 13.42 14.37 -4.30
N THR A 136 12.58 14.10 -3.31
CA THR A 136 13.01 13.50 -2.03
C THR A 136 12.03 12.42 -1.61
N VAL A 137 12.51 11.41 -0.88
CA VAL A 137 11.70 10.30 -0.40
C VAL A 137 11.72 10.26 1.12
N LEU A 138 10.55 10.31 1.71
CA LEU A 138 10.30 10.16 3.14
C LEU A 138 10.01 8.71 3.46
N VAL A 139 10.67 8.18 4.49
CA VAL A 139 10.52 6.79 4.90
C VAL A 139 10.14 6.74 6.36
N LEU A 140 8.94 6.24 6.64
CA LEU A 140 8.59 5.79 7.98
C LEU A 140 9.11 4.36 8.14
N LEU A 141 10.24 4.21 8.81
CA LEU A 141 10.82 2.90 9.10
C LEU A 141 10.34 2.43 10.47
N LYS A 142 9.62 1.31 10.49
CA LYS A 142 9.07 0.71 11.72
C LYS A 142 9.51 -0.74 11.87
N LYS A 143 9.84 -1.14 13.10
CA LYS A 143 9.97 -2.56 13.45
C LYS A 143 8.57 -3.19 13.49
N GLU A 144 8.40 -4.28 12.76
CA GLU A 144 7.19 -5.11 12.78
C GLU A 144 7.28 -6.28 13.76
#